data_AF-A0A4Y1Z8D0-F1
#
_entry.id   AF-A0A4Y1Z8D0-F1
#
_cell.length_a   1.000
_cell.length_b   1.000
_cell.length_c   1.000
_cell.angle_alpha   90.00
_cell.angle_beta   90.00
_cell.angle_gamma   90.00
#
_symmetry.space_group_name_H-M   'P 1'
#
loop_
_entity.id
_entity.type
_entity.pdbx_description
1 polymer ?
#
loop_
_entity_poly.entity_id
_entity_poly.type
_entity_poly.pdbx_seq_one_letter_code
_entity_poly.pdbx_strand_id
1 'polypeptide(L)'
;MHLMDSKVQSIWREKQKIQEKSIPIAVISSILIAGLIYVLLQITFVGGVTPDMLANGWSNLSLSSPFADLAMALGLNWLVLLLFADAFVSPSGTGITYTATTARMIYGMERNGFFPSVFGTINSVYGVPRAAMWLNLGVSYLFLFLFRGWGSLASVISVATLISYVTGPICVMVFRKFGGKIKRPLRIKGMHVIAPIAFIAASMIYYWATWPLTGKVTFIIFIGLPIYFYYQAKNQFKGFKKDLKAGIWLIVYLGFMVLISWIGSNKFGGLNLIPFGYDFLIIAVFSYFFYLWGIKSGWLTEQLKKREEAA
;
A
#
# COMPACT_ATOMS: atom_id res chain seq x y z
N MET A 1 -27.32 -36.19 -12.68
CA MET A 1 -26.75 -34.85 -12.86
C MET A 1 -26.80 -33.97 -11.60
N HIS A 2 -27.81 -34.10 -10.73
CA HIS A 2 -27.98 -33.27 -9.52
C HIS A 2 -26.97 -33.51 -8.37
N LEU A 3 -26.36 -34.70 -8.29
CA LEU A 3 -25.40 -35.09 -7.23
C LEU A 3 -23.95 -34.64 -7.49
N MET A 4 -23.60 -34.31 -8.74
CA MET A 4 -22.25 -33.85 -9.08
C MET A 4 -22.06 -32.38 -8.65
N ASP A 5 -23.14 -31.60 -8.67
CA ASP A 5 -23.17 -30.21 -8.22
C ASP A 5 -23.02 -30.10 -6.70
N SER A 6 -23.61 -31.01 -5.91
CA SER A 6 -23.51 -30.96 -4.43
C SER A 6 -22.09 -31.23 -3.92
N LYS A 7 -21.35 -32.17 -4.51
CA LYS A 7 -19.93 -32.43 -4.20
C LYS A 7 -19.02 -31.28 -4.63
N VAL A 8 -19.26 -30.69 -5.80
CA VAL A 8 -18.49 -29.52 -6.26
C VAL A 8 -18.74 -28.34 -5.32
N GLN A 9 -20.00 -28.07 -4.98
CA GLN A 9 -20.37 -27.03 -4.01
C GLN A 9 -19.81 -27.27 -2.60
N SER A 10 -19.70 -28.53 -2.15
CA SER A 10 -19.07 -28.83 -0.86
C SER A 10 -17.58 -28.54 -0.89
N ILE A 11 -16.88 -28.90 -1.96
CA ILE A 11 -15.46 -28.56 -2.17
C ILE A 11 -15.25 -27.04 -2.20
N TRP A 12 -16.12 -26.28 -2.88
CA TRP A 12 -16.04 -24.82 -2.90
C TRP A 12 -16.30 -24.21 -1.52
N ARG A 13 -17.29 -24.71 -0.77
CA ARG A 13 -17.57 -24.27 0.59
C ARG A 13 -16.42 -24.60 1.55
N GLU A 14 -15.78 -25.75 1.37
CA GLU A 14 -14.62 -26.15 2.16
C GLU A 14 -13.39 -25.31 1.83
N LYS A 15 -13.11 -25.07 0.54
CA LYS A 15 -12.08 -24.13 0.10
C LYS A 15 -12.31 -22.73 0.65
N GLN A 16 -13.56 -22.25 0.64
CA GLN A 16 -13.90 -20.96 1.25
C GLN A 16 -13.59 -20.97 2.75
N LYS A 17 -14.06 -21.96 3.52
CA LYS A 17 -13.77 -22.05 4.96
C LYS A 17 -12.28 -22.09 5.28
N ILE A 18 -11.49 -22.82 4.48
CA ILE A 18 -10.03 -22.87 4.61
C ILE A 18 -9.46 -21.47 4.34
N GLN A 19 -9.85 -20.81 3.25
CA GLN A 19 -9.40 -19.44 2.93
C GLN A 19 -9.76 -18.44 4.04
N GLU A 20 -10.97 -18.50 4.59
CA GLU A 20 -11.45 -17.62 5.67
C GLU A 20 -10.53 -17.69 6.91
N LYS A 21 -9.97 -18.86 7.22
CA LYS A 21 -9.06 -19.08 8.36
C LYS A 21 -7.59 -18.89 8.02
N SER A 22 -7.17 -19.29 6.82
CA SER A 22 -5.76 -19.27 6.42
C SER A 22 -5.28 -17.85 6.09
N ILE A 23 -6.11 -16.98 5.49
CA ILE A 23 -5.69 -15.62 5.12
C ILE A 23 -5.23 -14.80 6.34
N PRO A 24 -6.01 -14.69 7.44
CA PRO A 24 -5.59 -13.91 8.60
C PRO A 24 -4.32 -14.46 9.25
N ILE A 25 -4.22 -15.78 9.38
CA ILE A 25 -3.04 -16.45 9.97
C ILE A 25 -1.82 -16.16 9.10
N ALA A 26 -1.91 -16.34 7.79
CA ALA A 26 -0.80 -16.12 6.86
C ALA A 26 -0.33 -14.66 6.85
N VAL A 27 -1.26 -13.69 6.95
CA VAL A 27 -0.90 -12.26 7.02
C VAL A 27 -0.21 -11.93 8.34
N ILE A 28 -0.76 -12.36 9.48
CA ILE A 28 -0.17 -12.07 10.79
C ILE A 28 1.18 -12.78 10.95
N SER A 29 1.25 -14.07 10.59
CA SER A 29 2.48 -14.85 10.67
C SER A 29 3.57 -14.29 9.77
N SER A 30 3.23 -13.85 8.55
CA SER A 30 4.24 -13.26 7.64
C SER A 30 4.81 -11.96 8.18
N ILE A 31 3.97 -11.09 8.76
CA ILE A 31 4.43 -9.84 9.40
C ILE A 31 5.32 -10.14 10.61
N LEU A 32 4.90 -11.07 11.49
CA LEU A 32 5.67 -11.40 12.69
C LEU A 32 7.01 -12.06 12.37
N ILE A 33 7.03 -13.01 11.42
CA ILE A 33 8.25 -13.69 11.00
C ILE A 33 9.19 -12.69 10.30
N ALA A 34 8.68 -11.87 9.39
CA ALA A 34 9.49 -10.83 8.73
C ALA A 34 10.05 -9.83 9.75
N GLY A 35 9.23 -9.39 10.72
CA GLY A 35 9.66 -8.51 11.80
C GLY A 35 10.77 -9.14 12.65
N LEU A 36 10.61 -10.41 13.04
CA LEU A 36 11.63 -11.15 13.77
C LEU A 36 12.94 -11.25 12.98
N ILE A 37 12.87 -11.62 11.70
CA ILE A 37 14.03 -11.72 10.83
C ILE A 37 14.73 -10.35 10.72
N TYR A 38 13.97 -9.26 10.53
CA TYR A 38 14.58 -7.93 10.46
C TYR A 38 15.24 -7.52 11.78
N VAL A 39 14.65 -7.81 12.93
CA VAL A 39 15.28 -7.55 14.23
C VAL A 39 16.57 -8.35 14.38
N LEU A 40 16.56 -9.64 14.02
CA LEU A 40 17.76 -10.48 14.05
C LEU A 40 18.84 -9.94 13.10
N LEU A 41 18.47 -9.50 11.91
CA LEU A 41 19.41 -8.87 10.97
C LEU A 41 20.01 -7.59 11.55
N GLN A 42 19.23 -6.75 12.24
CA GLN A 42 19.76 -5.56 12.93
C GLN A 42 20.73 -5.95 14.05
N ILE A 43 20.41 -6.96 14.85
CA ILE A 43 21.30 -7.46 15.91
C ILE A 43 22.61 -7.98 15.31
N THR A 44 22.53 -8.78 14.23
CA THR A 44 23.70 -9.30 13.52
C THR A 44 24.53 -8.19 12.90
N PHE A 45 23.88 -7.16 12.33
CA PHE A 45 24.58 -6.01 11.78
C PHE A 45 25.36 -5.27 12.87
N VAL A 46 24.67 -4.85 13.94
CA VAL A 46 25.29 -4.10 15.05
C VAL A 46 26.39 -4.91 15.74
N GLY A 47 26.19 -6.23 15.92
CA GLY A 47 27.18 -7.11 16.52
C GLY A 47 28.34 -7.50 15.58
N GLY A 48 28.13 -7.45 14.27
CA GLY A 48 29.13 -7.81 13.26
C GLY A 48 30.04 -6.66 12.84
N VAL A 49 29.64 -5.40 13.10
CA VAL A 49 30.48 -4.22 12.83
C VAL A 49 31.71 -4.27 13.76
N THR A 50 32.90 -4.31 13.17
CA THR A 50 34.15 -4.34 13.93
C THR A 50 34.49 -2.95 14.49
N PRO A 51 35.23 -2.86 15.61
CA PRO A 51 35.67 -1.58 16.19
C PRO A 51 36.45 -0.71 15.19
N ASP A 52 37.22 -1.33 14.28
CA ASP A 52 37.98 -0.63 13.25
C ASP A 52 37.08 0.08 12.23
N MET A 53 35.93 -0.51 11.88
CA MET A 53 34.94 0.13 11.00
C MET A 53 34.25 1.33 11.68
N LEU A 54 34.29 1.37 13.01
CA LEU A 54 33.74 2.45 13.84
C LEU A 54 34.81 3.46 14.30
N ALA A 55 36.05 3.36 13.82
CA ALA A 55 37.12 4.27 14.22
C ALA A 55 36.77 5.75 13.98
N ASN A 56 36.00 6.03 12.93
CA ASN A 56 35.52 7.39 12.59
C ASN A 56 34.08 7.66 13.07
N GLY A 57 33.53 6.83 13.96
CA GLY A 57 32.18 6.93 14.49
C GLY A 57 31.09 6.41 13.53
N TRP A 58 29.90 6.17 14.09
CA TRP A 58 28.73 5.63 13.37
C TRP A 58 28.30 6.46 12.15
N SER A 59 28.54 7.76 12.16
CA SER A 59 28.19 8.67 11.07
C SER A 59 29.02 8.46 9.80
N ASN A 60 30.20 7.84 9.91
CA ASN A 60 31.12 7.64 8.79
C ASN A 60 31.15 6.18 8.29
N LEU A 61 30.27 5.33 8.82
CA LEU A 61 30.12 3.95 8.35
C LEU A 61 29.39 3.95 6.99
N SER A 62 30.15 3.93 5.90
CA SER A 62 29.62 3.89 4.54
C SER A 62 29.79 2.49 3.95
N LEU A 63 28.73 1.68 3.99
CA LEU A 63 28.68 0.37 3.35
C LEU A 63 27.73 0.40 2.15
N SER A 64 28.21 -0.04 1.00
CA SER A 64 27.41 -0.13 -0.22
C SER A 64 26.45 -1.32 -0.17
N SER A 65 26.88 -2.41 0.47
CA SER A 65 26.07 -3.62 0.70
C SER A 65 26.32 -4.11 2.12
N PRO A 66 25.65 -3.50 3.14
CA PRO A 66 25.99 -3.66 4.55
C PRO A 66 26.22 -5.11 5.00
N PHE A 67 25.36 -6.05 4.60
CA PHE A 67 25.48 -7.45 4.99
C PHE A 67 26.53 -8.22 4.19
N ALA A 68 26.69 -7.93 2.90
CA ALA A 68 27.72 -8.58 2.08
C ALA A 68 29.11 -8.09 2.47
N ASP A 69 29.25 -6.78 2.71
CA ASP A 69 30.50 -6.16 3.14
C ASP A 69 30.93 -6.68 4.52
N LEU A 70 30.00 -6.83 5.46
CA LEU A 70 30.27 -7.46 6.75
C LEU A 70 30.64 -8.94 6.60
N ALA A 71 29.94 -9.70 5.76
CA ALA A 71 30.27 -11.10 5.52
C ALA A 71 31.66 -11.26 4.89
N MET A 72 32.06 -10.35 3.99
CA MET A 72 33.42 -10.30 3.44
C MET A 72 34.46 -9.97 4.52
N ALA A 73 34.19 -8.97 5.37
CA ALA A 73 35.08 -8.59 6.47
C ALA A 73 35.30 -9.75 7.48
N LEU A 74 34.27 -10.59 7.69
CA LEU A 74 34.34 -11.77 8.54
C LEU A 74 34.89 -13.02 7.82
N GLY A 75 35.28 -12.91 6.54
CA GLY A 75 35.80 -14.03 5.74
C GLY A 75 34.76 -15.09 5.35
N LEU A 76 33.46 -14.78 5.47
CA LEU A 76 32.34 -15.68 5.20
C LEU A 76 31.97 -15.69 3.70
N ASN A 77 32.90 -16.11 2.85
CA ASN A 77 32.74 -16.06 1.38
C ASN A 77 31.50 -16.80 0.85
N TRP A 78 31.11 -17.92 1.47
CA TRP A 78 29.89 -18.65 1.09
C TRP A 78 28.62 -17.81 1.31
N LEU A 79 28.60 -17.01 2.37
CA LEU A 79 27.47 -16.14 2.71
C LEU A 79 27.40 -14.96 1.75
N VAL A 80 28.54 -14.41 1.35
CA VAL A 80 28.64 -13.34 0.33
C VAL A 80 28.03 -13.81 -1.00
N LEU A 81 28.41 -14.99 -1.48
CA LEU A 81 27.86 -15.58 -2.70
C LEU A 81 26.35 -15.80 -2.60
N LEU A 82 25.87 -16.30 -1.46
CA LEU A 82 24.45 -16.48 -1.21
C LEU A 82 23.69 -15.15 -1.22
N LEU A 83 24.21 -14.11 -0.56
CA LEU A 83 23.60 -12.78 -0.52
C LEU A 83 23.50 -12.13 -1.90
N PHE A 84 24.55 -12.24 -2.72
CA PHE A 84 24.50 -11.72 -4.09
C PHE A 84 23.56 -12.52 -5.00
N ALA A 85 23.48 -13.85 -4.83
CA ALA A 85 22.51 -14.66 -5.55
C ALA A 85 21.07 -14.30 -5.15
N ASP A 86 20.80 -14.14 -3.85
CA ASP A 86 19.49 -13.70 -3.34
C ASP A 86 19.09 -12.32 -3.87
N ALA A 87 20.05 -11.38 -3.91
CA ALA A 87 19.84 -10.04 -4.44
C ALA A 87 19.38 -10.03 -5.92
N PHE A 88 19.61 -11.11 -6.68
CA PHE A 88 19.07 -11.27 -8.03
C PHE A 88 17.74 -12.04 -8.06
N VAL A 89 17.65 -13.15 -7.30
CA VAL A 89 16.49 -14.06 -7.33
C VAL A 89 15.26 -13.44 -6.65
N SER A 90 15.44 -12.82 -5.49
CA SER A 90 14.34 -12.31 -4.66
C SER A 90 13.57 -11.14 -5.31
N PRO A 91 14.23 -10.11 -5.88
CA PRO A 91 13.53 -9.07 -6.64
C PRO A 91 12.81 -9.60 -7.87
N SER A 92 13.36 -10.62 -8.55
CA SER A 92 12.75 -11.23 -9.73
C SER A 92 11.39 -11.87 -9.41
N GLY A 93 11.31 -12.66 -8.33
CA GLY A 93 10.05 -13.25 -7.88
C GLY A 93 9.00 -12.20 -7.47
N THR A 94 9.46 -11.15 -6.77
CA THR A 94 8.62 -10.01 -6.39
C THR A 94 8.08 -9.28 -7.63
N GLY A 95 8.95 -9.00 -8.63
CA GLY A 95 8.59 -8.33 -9.87
C GLY A 95 7.52 -9.07 -10.69
N ILE A 96 7.63 -10.40 -10.79
CA ILE A 96 6.62 -11.25 -11.46
C ILE A 96 5.27 -11.14 -10.74
N THR A 97 5.27 -11.25 -9.41
CA THR A 97 4.06 -11.22 -8.59
C THR A 97 3.34 -9.87 -8.70
N TYR A 98 4.08 -8.77 -8.59
CA TYR A 98 3.52 -7.42 -8.73
C TYR A 98 3.02 -7.16 -10.16
N THR A 99 3.75 -7.60 -11.18
CA THR A 99 3.32 -7.45 -12.58
C THR A 99 1.97 -8.14 -12.83
N ALA A 100 1.81 -9.38 -12.35
CA ALA A 100 0.56 -10.11 -12.48
C ALA A 100 -0.58 -9.47 -11.67
N THR A 101 -0.28 -8.99 -10.46
CA THR A 101 -1.27 -8.36 -9.56
C THR A 101 -1.76 -7.03 -10.13
N THR A 102 -0.85 -6.16 -10.57
CA THR A 102 -1.17 -4.86 -11.18
C THR A 102 -1.99 -5.05 -12.46
N ALA A 103 -1.65 -6.01 -13.31
CA ALA A 103 -2.42 -6.29 -14.52
C ALA A 103 -3.88 -6.70 -14.21
N ARG A 104 -4.10 -7.49 -13.15
CA ARG A 104 -5.45 -7.84 -12.67
C ARG A 104 -6.18 -6.67 -12.03
N MET A 105 -5.47 -5.78 -11.32
CA MET A 105 -6.06 -4.55 -10.79
C MET A 105 -6.56 -3.65 -11.92
N ILE A 106 -5.76 -3.44 -12.97
CA ILE A 106 -6.15 -2.67 -14.16
C ILE A 106 -7.38 -3.29 -14.83
N TYR A 107 -7.40 -4.62 -15.01
CA TYR A 107 -8.58 -5.33 -15.52
C TYR A 107 -9.82 -5.09 -14.65
N GLY A 108 -9.67 -5.11 -13.31
CA GLY A 108 -10.77 -4.78 -12.39
C GLY A 108 -11.23 -3.32 -12.47
N MET A 109 -10.31 -2.38 -12.68
CA MET A 109 -10.63 -0.96 -12.88
C MET A 109 -11.39 -0.72 -14.19
N GLU A 110 -11.02 -1.43 -15.26
CA GLU A 110 -11.75 -1.40 -16.53
C GLU A 110 -13.17 -1.92 -16.36
N ARG A 111 -13.35 -3.04 -15.64
CA ARG A 111 -14.67 -3.61 -15.37
C ARG A 111 -15.57 -2.71 -14.52
N ASN A 112 -14.97 -1.78 -13.78
CA ASN A 112 -15.66 -0.72 -13.04
C ASN A 112 -15.90 0.56 -13.87
N GLY A 113 -15.48 0.59 -15.13
CA GLY A 113 -15.68 1.70 -16.06
C GLY A 113 -14.68 2.86 -15.91
N PHE A 114 -13.56 2.65 -15.21
CA PHE A 114 -12.54 3.68 -14.96
C PHE A 114 -11.32 3.61 -15.91
N PHE A 115 -11.28 2.63 -16.81
CA PHE A 115 -10.20 2.40 -17.76
C PHE A 115 -10.75 2.04 -19.15
N PRO A 116 -9.98 2.24 -20.23
CA PRO A 116 -10.42 1.88 -21.57
C PRO A 116 -10.51 0.37 -21.76
N SER A 117 -11.48 -0.05 -22.60
CA SER A 117 -11.83 -1.46 -22.84
C SER A 117 -10.68 -2.34 -23.34
N VAL A 118 -9.67 -1.72 -23.98
CA VAL A 118 -8.46 -2.41 -24.43
C VAL A 118 -7.77 -3.14 -23.27
N PHE A 119 -7.74 -2.54 -22.07
CA PHE A 119 -7.11 -3.15 -20.89
C PHE A 119 -7.99 -4.20 -20.18
N GLY A 120 -9.27 -4.30 -20.56
CA GLY A 120 -10.21 -5.32 -20.12
C GLY A 120 -10.13 -6.62 -20.91
N THR A 121 -9.36 -6.68 -22.01
CA THR A 121 -9.29 -7.89 -22.84
C THR A 121 -8.39 -8.95 -22.22
N ILE A 122 -8.99 -10.09 -21.87
CA ILE A 122 -8.27 -11.29 -21.41
C ILE A 122 -7.84 -12.10 -22.62
N ASN A 123 -6.57 -12.52 -22.64
CA ASN A 123 -6.10 -13.43 -23.66
C ASN A 123 -6.68 -14.85 -23.46
N SER A 124 -7.24 -15.43 -24.52
CA SER A 124 -7.94 -16.74 -24.50
C SER A 124 -7.05 -17.93 -24.12
N VAL A 125 -5.74 -17.86 -24.40
CA VAL A 125 -4.81 -18.97 -24.17
C VAL A 125 -4.24 -18.92 -22.75
N TYR A 126 -3.82 -17.73 -22.30
CA TYR A 126 -3.07 -17.57 -21.04
C TYR A 126 -3.91 -17.05 -19.88
N GLY A 127 -5.15 -16.62 -20.12
CA GLY A 127 -6.03 -16.08 -19.07
C GLY A 127 -5.51 -14.79 -18.41
N VAL A 128 -4.62 -14.06 -19.08
CA VAL A 128 -4.04 -12.81 -18.57
C VAL A 128 -4.40 -11.59 -19.43
N PRO A 129 -4.61 -10.41 -18.82
CA PRO A 129 -4.90 -9.18 -19.56
C PRO A 129 -3.61 -8.59 -20.15
N ARG A 130 -3.25 -9.03 -21.38
CA ARG A 130 -1.97 -8.67 -22.03
C ARG A 130 -1.78 -7.17 -22.23
N ALA A 131 -2.83 -6.45 -22.62
CA ALA A 131 -2.74 -5.01 -22.80
C ALA A 131 -2.38 -4.30 -21.48
N ALA A 132 -2.92 -4.76 -20.35
CA ALA A 132 -2.59 -4.22 -19.04
C ALA A 132 -1.13 -4.50 -18.65
N MET A 133 -0.57 -5.64 -19.07
CA MET A 133 0.86 -5.94 -18.87
C MET A 133 1.76 -5.00 -19.68
N TRP A 134 1.41 -4.69 -20.93
CA TRP A 134 2.13 -3.70 -21.74
C TRP A 134 2.05 -2.30 -21.14
N LEU A 135 0.88 -1.91 -20.62
CA LEU A 135 0.74 -0.64 -19.89
C LEU A 135 1.67 -0.62 -18.66
N ASN A 136 1.65 -1.70 -17.86
CA ASN A 136 2.51 -1.81 -16.69
C ASN A 136 4.00 -1.68 -17.07
N LEU A 137 4.43 -2.32 -18.16
CA LEU A 137 5.79 -2.21 -18.68
C LEU A 137 6.12 -0.76 -19.07
N GLY A 138 5.25 -0.10 -19.84
CA GLY A 138 5.46 1.29 -20.26
C GLY A 138 5.55 2.26 -19.08
N VAL A 139 4.65 2.14 -18.10
CA VAL A 139 4.69 2.95 -16.88
C VAL A 139 5.95 2.66 -16.06
N SER A 140 6.37 1.40 -15.97
CA SER A 140 7.61 1.02 -15.26
C SER A 140 8.84 1.67 -15.90
N TYR A 141 8.98 1.61 -17.23
CA TYR A 141 10.07 2.28 -17.94
C TYR A 141 10.04 3.80 -17.79
N LEU A 142 8.85 4.41 -17.82
CA LEU A 142 8.69 5.84 -17.58
C LEU A 142 9.20 6.22 -16.17
N PHE A 143 8.83 5.46 -15.14
CA PHE A 143 9.31 5.71 -13.77
C PHE A 143 10.81 5.46 -13.63
N LEU A 144 11.36 4.41 -14.25
CA LEU A 144 12.81 4.18 -14.28
C LEU A 144 13.57 5.32 -14.97
N PHE A 145 13.00 5.90 -16.02
CA PHE A 145 13.59 7.03 -16.74
C PHE A 145 13.53 8.32 -15.91
N LEU A 146 12.42 8.60 -15.24
CA LEU A 146 12.21 9.81 -14.43
C LEU A 146 12.98 9.78 -13.10
N PHE A 147 13.05 8.61 -12.44
CA PHE A 147 13.70 8.44 -11.15
C PHE A 147 15.05 7.73 -11.32
N ARG A 148 16.12 8.52 -11.43
CA ARG A 148 17.49 7.99 -11.50
C ARG A 148 17.96 7.57 -10.11
N GLY A 149 17.82 6.28 -9.81
CA GLY A 149 18.40 5.66 -8.61
C GLY A 149 17.40 4.86 -7.77
N TRP A 150 17.86 3.72 -7.26
CA TRP A 150 17.07 2.80 -6.44
C TRP A 150 16.48 3.47 -5.19
N GLY A 151 17.29 4.24 -4.45
CA GLY A 151 16.82 4.89 -3.22
C GLY A 151 15.67 5.88 -3.44
N SER A 152 15.67 6.59 -4.57
CA SER A 152 14.58 7.51 -4.92
C SER A 152 13.28 6.75 -5.25
N LEU A 153 13.38 5.69 -6.06
CA LEU A 153 12.24 4.82 -6.37
C LEU A 153 11.67 4.15 -5.11
N ALA A 154 12.55 3.61 -4.25
CA ALA A 154 12.17 2.99 -2.99
C ALA A 154 11.47 3.98 -2.05
N SER A 155 11.91 5.24 -2.03
CA SER A 155 11.26 6.28 -1.24
C SER A 155 9.88 6.63 -1.79
N VAL A 156 9.75 6.81 -3.11
CA VAL A 156 8.47 7.12 -3.77
C VAL A 156 7.43 6.01 -3.58
N ILE A 157 7.81 4.75 -3.78
CA ILE A 157 6.89 3.61 -3.62
C ILE A 157 6.46 3.43 -2.15
N SER A 158 7.37 3.66 -1.20
CA SER A 158 7.06 3.57 0.24
C SER A 158 5.98 4.58 0.60
N VAL A 159 6.14 5.83 0.15
CA VAL A 159 5.20 6.91 0.39
C VAL A 159 3.84 6.66 -0.29
N ALA A 160 3.83 6.21 -1.55
CA ALA A 160 2.60 5.86 -2.26
C ALA A 160 1.83 4.71 -1.55
N THR A 161 2.56 3.75 -0.99
CA THR A 161 2.00 2.64 -0.22
C THR A 161 1.36 3.12 1.07
N LEU A 162 1.99 4.05 1.79
CA LEU A 162 1.42 4.67 3.00
C LEU A 162 0.10 5.37 2.72
N ILE A 163 0.00 6.11 1.60
CA ILE A 163 -1.24 6.76 1.17
C ILE A 163 -2.34 5.72 0.92
N SER A 164 -1.98 4.56 0.35
CA SER A 164 -2.92 3.45 0.17
C SER A 164 -3.42 2.90 1.51
N TYR A 165 -2.55 2.79 2.53
CA TYR A 165 -2.93 2.32 3.88
C TYR A 165 -3.92 3.23 4.60
N VAL A 166 -3.86 4.54 4.39
CA VAL A 166 -4.79 5.52 4.98
C VAL A 166 -6.26 5.20 4.63
N THR A 167 -6.52 4.65 3.43
CA THR A 167 -7.89 4.31 3.00
C THR A 167 -8.46 3.08 3.71
N GLY A 168 -7.61 2.15 4.14
CA GLY A 168 -8.00 0.87 4.71
C GLY A 168 -8.88 0.98 5.97
N PRO A 169 -8.46 1.71 7.02
CA PRO A 169 -9.25 1.88 8.24
C PRO A 169 -10.64 2.47 8.00
N ILE A 170 -10.76 3.44 7.10
CA ILE A 170 -12.05 4.07 6.75
C ILE A 170 -12.93 3.06 6.03
N CYS A 171 -12.41 2.37 5.02
CA CYS A 171 -13.14 1.33 4.28
C CYS A 171 -13.70 0.27 5.23
N VAL A 172 -12.90 -0.27 6.15
CA VAL A 172 -13.36 -1.30 7.09
C VAL A 172 -14.49 -0.78 7.99
N MET A 173 -14.42 0.47 8.44
CA MET A 173 -15.44 1.05 9.31
C MET A 173 -16.73 1.38 8.57
N VAL A 174 -16.63 1.89 7.34
CA VAL A 174 -17.79 2.10 6.46
C VAL A 174 -18.46 0.77 6.13
N PHE A 175 -17.70 -0.28 5.78
CA PHE A 175 -18.25 -1.62 5.56
C PHE A 175 -18.87 -2.22 6.83
N ARG A 176 -18.34 -1.92 8.02
CA ARG A 176 -18.95 -2.36 9.27
C ARG A 176 -20.29 -1.68 9.54
N LYS A 177 -20.43 -0.41 9.15
CA LYS A 177 -21.64 0.39 9.28
C LYS A 177 -22.74 -0.05 8.32
N PHE A 178 -22.41 -0.33 7.06
CA PHE A 178 -23.40 -0.64 6.02
C PHE A 178 -23.55 -2.12 5.68
N GLY A 179 -22.52 -2.95 5.83
CA GLY A 179 -22.55 -4.38 5.51
C GLY A 179 -22.92 -5.23 6.72
N GLY A 180 -24.04 -4.93 7.36
CA GLY A 180 -24.49 -5.56 8.60
C GLY A 180 -24.90 -7.03 8.40
N LYS A 181 -25.49 -7.35 7.24
CA LYS A 181 -26.06 -8.68 6.94
C LYS A 181 -25.08 -9.64 6.27
N ILE A 182 -23.98 -9.13 5.73
CA ILE A 182 -23.00 -9.94 5.00
C ILE A 182 -22.22 -10.82 5.99
N LYS A 183 -22.13 -12.13 5.73
CA LYS A 183 -21.29 -13.06 6.49
C LYS A 183 -19.86 -12.52 6.51
N ARG A 184 -19.30 -12.32 7.71
CA ARG A 184 -17.95 -11.80 7.92
C ARG A 184 -17.01 -12.95 8.30
N PRO A 185 -16.13 -13.41 7.39
CA PRO A 185 -15.13 -14.43 7.67
C PRO A 185 -14.24 -14.12 8.86
N LEU A 186 -13.84 -12.85 8.96
CA LEU A 186 -12.92 -12.34 9.97
C LEU A 186 -13.60 -11.22 10.76
N ARG A 187 -13.74 -11.41 12.07
CA ARG A 187 -14.26 -10.39 12.98
C ARG A 187 -13.24 -10.05 14.05
N ILE A 188 -12.46 -9.01 13.80
CA ILE A 188 -11.54 -8.44 14.78
C ILE A 188 -12.36 -7.65 15.83
N LYS A 189 -12.22 -8.02 17.11
CA LYS A 189 -12.78 -7.27 18.25
C LYS A 189 -11.99 -5.96 18.42
N GLY A 190 -12.66 -4.85 18.76
CA GLY A 190 -11.98 -3.57 19.02
C GLY A 190 -11.64 -2.70 17.80
N MET A 191 -12.16 -2.98 16.58
CA MET A 191 -11.84 -2.11 15.42
C MET A 191 -12.22 -0.64 15.57
N HIS A 192 -13.16 -0.30 16.46
CA HIS A 192 -13.48 1.10 16.77
C HIS A 192 -12.28 1.87 17.36
N VAL A 193 -11.31 1.16 17.95
CA VAL A 193 -10.06 1.72 18.49
C VAL A 193 -8.90 1.48 17.54
N ILE A 194 -8.81 0.28 16.94
CA ILE A 194 -7.72 -0.07 16.02
C ILE A 194 -7.76 0.79 14.75
N ALA A 195 -8.94 1.04 14.18
CA ALA A 195 -9.06 1.81 12.94
C ALA A 195 -8.60 3.28 13.08
N PRO A 196 -9.04 4.07 14.09
CA PRO A 196 -8.54 5.44 14.23
C PRO A 196 -7.04 5.47 14.56
N ILE A 197 -6.53 4.55 15.38
CA ILE A 197 -5.09 4.46 15.68
C ILE A 197 -4.29 4.15 14.40
N ALA A 198 -4.75 3.19 13.60
CA ALA A 198 -4.09 2.83 12.34
C ALA A 198 -4.11 4.00 11.34
N PHE A 199 -5.20 4.77 11.28
CA PHE A 199 -5.28 5.97 10.43
C PHE A 199 -4.28 7.03 10.89
N ILE A 200 -4.27 7.36 12.20
CA ILE A 200 -3.34 8.34 12.77
C ILE A 200 -1.89 7.92 12.55
N ALA A 201 -1.56 6.64 12.83
CA ALA A 201 -0.22 6.10 12.63
C ALA A 201 0.21 6.17 11.16
N ALA A 202 -0.68 5.81 10.22
CA ALA A 202 -0.40 5.92 8.79
C ALA A 202 -0.15 7.37 8.37
N SER A 203 -0.95 8.33 8.86
CA SER A 203 -0.71 9.76 8.63
C SER A 203 0.62 10.24 9.19
N MET A 204 1.00 9.75 10.38
CA MET A 204 2.24 10.15 11.04
C MET A 204 3.46 9.64 10.29
N ILE A 205 3.45 8.37 9.87
CA ILE A 205 4.53 7.79 9.04
C ILE A 205 4.55 8.49 7.67
N TYR A 206 3.40 8.87 7.14
CA TYR A 206 3.33 9.64 5.90
C TYR A 206 3.97 11.03 6.02
N TYR A 207 3.83 11.71 7.16
CA TYR A 207 4.54 12.95 7.44
C TYR A 207 6.06 12.75 7.54
N TRP A 208 6.51 11.63 8.11
CA TRP A 208 7.94 11.27 8.20
C TRP A 208 8.60 11.00 6.86
N ALA A 209 7.84 10.90 5.77
CA ALA A 209 8.38 10.84 4.42
C ALA A 209 9.19 12.08 4.00
N THR A 210 9.12 13.17 4.79
CA THR A 210 9.82 14.45 4.60
C THR A 210 9.40 15.26 3.38
N TRP A 211 9.48 16.57 3.53
CA TRP A 211 9.38 17.52 2.44
C TRP A 211 10.70 17.59 1.66
N PRO A 212 10.71 17.67 0.31
CA PRO A 212 9.56 17.81 -0.61
C PRO A 212 9.02 16.48 -1.17
N LEU A 213 9.48 15.33 -0.67
CA LEU A 213 9.08 14.02 -1.20
C LEU A 213 7.56 13.80 -1.06
N THR A 214 6.99 14.10 0.10
CA THR A 214 5.54 14.04 0.35
C THR A 214 4.74 14.81 -0.71
N GLY A 215 5.19 16.03 -1.04
CA GLY A 215 4.57 16.87 -2.06
C GLY A 215 4.64 16.26 -3.46
N LYS A 216 5.83 15.79 -3.87
CA LYS A 216 6.06 15.15 -5.17
C LYS A 216 5.17 13.92 -5.37
N VAL A 217 5.10 13.04 -4.37
CA VAL A 217 4.30 11.81 -4.46
C VAL A 217 2.80 12.12 -4.44
N THR A 218 2.35 13.07 -3.62
CA THR A 218 0.95 13.51 -3.64
C THR A 218 0.56 14.07 -5.01
N PHE A 219 1.45 14.87 -5.62
CA PHE A 219 1.23 15.45 -6.93
C PHE A 219 1.08 14.37 -8.01
N ILE A 220 1.91 13.33 -7.98
CA ILE A 220 1.79 12.17 -8.89
C ILE A 220 0.43 11.49 -8.74
N ILE A 221 -0.09 11.37 -7.52
CA ILE A 221 -1.43 10.80 -7.29
C ILE A 221 -2.53 11.70 -7.86
N PHE A 222 -2.39 13.01 -7.74
CA PHE A 222 -3.34 13.95 -8.33
C PHE A 222 -3.32 13.96 -9.86
N ILE A 223 -2.23 13.55 -10.51
CA ILE A 223 -2.21 13.29 -11.98
C ILE A 223 -3.19 12.17 -12.36
N GLY A 224 -3.59 11.30 -11.44
CA GLY A 224 -4.66 10.32 -11.66
C GLY A 224 -6.08 10.93 -11.72
N LEU A 225 -6.29 12.13 -11.16
CA LEU A 225 -7.62 12.77 -11.15
C LEU A 225 -8.13 13.16 -12.55
N PRO A 226 -7.32 13.75 -13.46
CA PRO A 226 -7.71 13.97 -14.85
C PRO A 226 -8.24 12.71 -15.54
N ILE A 227 -7.59 11.55 -15.33
CA ILE A 227 -8.01 10.27 -15.91
C ILE A 227 -9.38 9.89 -15.33
N TYR A 228 -9.55 10.01 -14.01
CA TYR A 228 -10.84 9.78 -13.36
C TYR A 228 -11.95 10.68 -13.92
N PHE A 229 -11.72 11.99 -14.03
CA PHE A 229 -12.71 12.93 -14.56
C PHE A 229 -13.06 12.66 -16.04
N TYR A 230 -12.07 12.27 -16.85
CA TYR A 230 -12.29 11.90 -18.24
C TYR A 230 -13.26 10.71 -18.38
N TYR A 231 -13.03 9.64 -17.59
CA TYR A 231 -13.93 8.47 -17.60
C TYR A 231 -15.29 8.78 -16.98
N GLN A 232 -15.34 9.62 -15.96
CA GLN A 232 -16.60 10.05 -15.36
C GLN A 232 -17.44 10.88 -16.35
N ALA A 233 -16.81 11.74 -17.15
CA ALA A 233 -17.47 12.49 -18.21
C ALA A 233 -18.02 11.56 -19.29
N LYS A 234 -17.25 10.53 -19.69
CA LYS A 234 -17.69 9.50 -20.63
C LYS A 234 -18.88 8.70 -20.11
N ASN A 235 -18.96 8.48 -18.80
CA ASN A 235 -20.08 7.83 -18.12
C ASN A 235 -21.23 8.79 -17.74
N GLN A 236 -21.28 9.99 -18.35
CA GLN A 236 -22.34 11.00 -18.16
C GLN A 236 -22.51 11.47 -16.71
N PHE A 237 -21.44 11.42 -15.89
CA PHE A 237 -21.47 11.80 -14.48
C PHE A 237 -22.55 11.09 -13.64
N LYS A 238 -23.01 9.91 -14.05
CA LYS A 238 -23.97 9.11 -13.27
C LYS A 238 -23.39 8.83 -11.89
N GLY A 239 -24.07 9.28 -10.83
CA GLY A 239 -23.62 9.11 -9.45
C GLY A 239 -22.45 10.01 -9.00
N PHE A 240 -21.87 10.82 -9.89
CA PHE A 240 -20.66 11.61 -9.61
C PHE A 240 -20.74 12.46 -8.35
N LYS A 241 -21.86 13.16 -8.13
CA LYS A 241 -22.04 14.00 -6.93
C LYS A 241 -21.94 13.19 -5.63
N LYS A 242 -22.41 11.94 -5.65
CA LYS A 242 -22.33 11.03 -4.48
C LYS A 242 -20.90 10.53 -4.30
N ASP A 243 -20.24 10.14 -5.38
CA ASP A 243 -18.86 9.63 -5.34
C ASP A 243 -17.86 10.72 -4.95
N LEU A 244 -18.02 11.93 -5.50
CA LEU A 244 -17.21 13.10 -5.13
C LEU A 244 -17.43 13.47 -3.67
N LYS A 245 -18.68 13.54 -3.19
CA LYS A 245 -18.97 13.83 -1.78
C LYS A 245 -18.38 12.75 -0.85
N ALA A 246 -18.35 11.49 -1.30
CA ALA A 246 -17.77 10.38 -0.57
C ALA A 246 -16.23 10.38 -0.57
N GLY A 247 -15.59 10.92 -1.62
CA GLY A 247 -14.13 10.90 -1.81
C GLY A 247 -13.40 12.21 -1.51
N ILE A 248 -14.10 13.34 -1.41
CA ILE A 248 -13.47 14.67 -1.29
C ILE A 248 -12.61 14.81 -0.02
N TRP A 249 -12.98 14.13 1.06
CA TRP A 249 -12.19 14.12 2.30
C TRP A 249 -10.76 13.62 2.06
N LEU A 250 -10.54 12.69 1.13
CA LEU A 250 -9.22 12.16 0.82
C LEU A 250 -8.38 13.20 0.06
N ILE A 251 -8.98 13.92 -0.88
CA ILE A 251 -8.30 15.00 -1.62
C ILE A 251 -7.88 16.12 -0.65
N VAL A 252 -8.80 16.53 0.23
CA VAL A 252 -8.52 17.56 1.23
C VAL A 252 -7.50 17.07 2.26
N TYR A 253 -7.58 15.80 2.69
CA TYR A 253 -6.58 15.17 3.56
C TYR A 253 -5.19 15.18 2.93
N LEU A 254 -5.07 14.76 1.67
CA LEU A 254 -3.78 14.77 0.97
C LEU A 254 -3.24 16.19 0.82
N GLY A 255 -4.08 17.17 0.51
CA GLY A 255 -3.71 18.58 0.50
C GLY A 255 -3.23 19.08 1.87
N PHE A 256 -3.94 18.70 2.94
CA PHE A 256 -3.53 19.00 4.32
C PHE A 256 -2.17 18.38 4.66
N MET A 257 -1.92 17.13 4.26
CA MET A 257 -0.64 16.46 4.50
C MET A 257 0.51 17.14 3.76
N VAL A 258 0.28 17.66 2.55
CA VAL A 258 1.25 18.47 1.82
C VAL A 258 1.53 19.78 2.55
N LEU A 259 0.48 20.48 2.98
CA LEU A 259 0.60 21.76 3.69
C LEU A 259 1.34 21.60 5.03
N ILE A 260 1.00 20.60 5.83
CA ILE A 260 1.65 20.37 7.12
C ILE A 260 3.10 19.91 6.94
N SER A 261 3.40 19.13 5.88
CA SER A 261 4.78 18.77 5.53
C SER A 261 5.61 19.98 5.13
N TRP A 262 5.01 20.95 4.44
CA TRP A 262 5.67 22.17 4.04
C TRP A 262 5.90 23.16 5.20
N ILE A 263 4.91 23.32 6.09
CA ILE A 263 4.93 24.27 7.22
C ILE A 263 5.63 23.70 8.47
N GLY A 264 5.72 22.37 8.55
CA GLY A 264 6.19 21.63 9.72
C GLY A 264 7.68 21.82 10.04
N SER A 265 8.17 21.00 10.98
CA SER A 265 9.52 21.11 11.53
C SER A 265 10.62 20.98 10.47
N ASN A 266 11.72 21.70 10.68
CA ASN A 266 12.92 21.61 9.82
C ASN A 266 13.51 20.18 9.82
N LYS A 267 13.30 19.39 10.89
CA LYS A 267 13.74 17.99 10.95
C LYS A 267 13.15 17.11 9.86
N PHE A 268 11.98 17.49 9.35
CA PHE A 268 11.30 16.78 8.25
C PHE A 268 11.31 17.58 6.95
N GLY A 269 12.20 18.58 6.83
CA GLY A 269 12.38 19.40 5.63
C GLY A 269 11.40 20.56 5.47
N GLY A 270 10.60 20.88 6.50
CA GLY A 270 9.63 21.98 6.46
C GLY A 270 10.22 23.34 6.84
N LEU A 271 9.40 24.40 6.72
CA LEU A 271 9.75 25.80 7.00
C LEU A 271 9.92 26.14 8.49
N ASN A 272 9.70 25.18 9.39
CA ASN A 272 9.84 25.31 10.85
C ASN A 272 8.90 26.32 11.51
N LEU A 273 7.71 26.54 10.93
CA LEU A 273 6.68 27.38 11.53
C LEU A 273 5.98 26.67 12.70
N ILE A 274 5.89 25.35 12.63
CA ILE A 274 5.39 24.50 13.72
C ILE A 274 6.60 23.83 14.38
N PRO A 275 6.85 24.07 15.68
CA PRO A 275 7.97 23.45 16.38
C PRO A 275 7.83 21.93 16.43
N PHE A 276 8.97 21.25 16.41
CA PHE A 276 9.05 19.81 16.60
C PHE A 276 8.34 19.38 17.90
N GLY A 277 7.46 18.39 17.82
CA GLY A 277 6.60 17.95 18.93
C GLY A 277 5.14 18.35 18.71
N TYR A 278 4.89 19.61 18.37
CA TYR A 278 3.53 20.11 18.10
C TYR A 278 2.99 19.65 16.74
N ASP A 279 3.88 19.44 15.77
CA ASP A 279 3.58 18.82 14.48
C ASP A 279 2.86 17.47 14.65
N PHE A 280 3.35 16.61 15.55
CA PHE A 280 2.73 15.31 15.86
C PHE A 280 1.31 15.43 16.40
N LEU A 281 1.10 16.35 17.36
CA LEU A 281 -0.21 16.56 17.97
C LEU A 281 -1.21 17.10 16.94
N ILE A 282 -0.79 18.06 16.13
CA ILE A 282 -1.60 18.62 15.04
C ILE A 282 -1.98 17.49 14.07
N ILE A 283 -1.02 16.70 13.61
CA ILE A 283 -1.29 15.60 12.68
C ILE A 283 -2.26 14.59 13.31
N ALA A 284 -2.08 14.22 14.57
CA ALA A 284 -2.95 13.27 15.25
C ALA A 284 -4.40 13.77 15.34
N VAL A 285 -4.59 15.02 15.78
CA VAL A 285 -5.93 15.64 15.93
C VAL A 285 -6.62 15.79 14.57
N PHE A 286 -5.94 16.37 13.58
CA PHE A 286 -6.52 16.57 12.25
C PHE A 286 -6.75 15.24 11.53
N SER A 287 -5.84 14.26 11.67
CA SER A 287 -6.05 12.92 11.11
C SER A 287 -7.28 12.25 11.69
N TYR A 288 -7.51 12.39 13.00
CA TYR A 288 -8.73 11.89 13.61
C TYR A 288 -10.00 12.58 13.06
N PHE A 289 -9.95 13.90 12.84
CA PHE A 289 -11.04 14.62 12.18
C PHE A 289 -11.31 14.11 10.76
N PHE A 290 -10.27 13.95 9.93
CA PHE A 290 -10.41 13.39 8.57
C PHE A 290 -10.93 11.96 8.58
N TYR A 291 -10.51 11.14 9.55
CA TYR A 291 -11.03 9.79 9.75
C TYR A 291 -12.54 9.79 10.02
N LEU A 292 -13.01 10.66 10.92
CA LEU A 292 -14.45 10.80 11.21
C LEU A 292 -15.21 11.32 9.99
N TRP A 293 -14.63 12.27 9.25
CA TRP A 293 -15.23 12.79 8.01
C TRP A 293 -15.34 11.69 6.95
N GLY A 294 -14.31 10.88 6.75
CA GLY A 294 -14.34 9.76 5.81
C GLY A 294 -15.42 8.72 6.14
N ILE A 295 -15.57 8.35 7.42
CA ILE A 295 -16.62 7.42 7.85
C ILE A 295 -18.03 8.00 7.65
N LYS A 296 -18.22 9.29 7.96
CA LYS A 296 -19.51 9.97 7.75
C LYS A 296 -19.87 10.11 6.27
N SER A 297 -18.87 10.22 5.40
CA SER A 297 -19.04 10.39 3.95
C SER A 297 -19.35 9.07 3.22
N GLY A 298 -19.15 7.92 3.87
CA GLY A 298 -19.50 6.62 3.33
C GLY A 298 -21.01 6.45 3.11
N TRP A 299 -21.40 5.75 2.04
CA TRP A 299 -22.79 5.48 1.68
C TRP A 299 -23.00 4.03 1.20
N LEU A 300 -24.25 3.56 1.27
CA LEU A 300 -24.62 2.23 0.80
C LEU A 300 -24.69 2.17 -0.73
N THR A 301 -23.70 1.52 -1.35
CA THR A 301 -23.68 1.34 -2.80
C THR A 301 -24.69 0.28 -3.26
N GLU A 302 -25.16 0.39 -4.51
CA GLU A 302 -26.13 -0.56 -5.09
C GLU A 302 -25.56 -1.99 -5.13
N GLN A 303 -24.25 -2.13 -5.38
CA GLN A 303 -23.55 -3.41 -5.35
C GLN A 303 -23.56 -4.05 -3.96
N LEU A 304 -23.36 -3.24 -2.91
CA LEU A 304 -23.39 -3.72 -1.54
C LEU A 304 -24.81 -4.14 -1.15
N LYS A 305 -25.82 -3.37 -1.56
CA LYS A 305 -27.24 -3.71 -1.37
C LYS A 305 -27.60 -5.05 -2.03
N LYS A 306 -27.23 -5.25 -3.31
CA LYS A 306 -27.43 -6.52 -4.02
C LYS A 306 -26.76 -7.71 -3.31
N ARG A 307 -25.60 -7.48 -2.68
CA ARG A 307 -24.92 -8.52 -1.90
C ARG A 307 -25.57 -8.78 -0.55
N GLU A 308 -26.17 -7.79 0.09
CA GLU A 308 -26.96 -7.99 1.31
C GLU A 308 -28.28 -8.71 1.03
N GLU A 309 -28.90 -8.47 -0.13
CA GLU A 309 -30.12 -9.17 -0.56
C GLU A 309 -29.84 -10.64 -0.92
N ALA A 310 -28.62 -10.96 -1.35
CA ALA A 310 -28.20 -12.31 -1.72
C ALA A 310 -27.63 -13.13 -0.54
N ALA A 311 -27.42 -12.53 0.63
CA ALA A 311 -26.80 -13.13 1.81
C ALA A 311 -27.85 -13.58 2.85
#